data_AF-A0A2V7BQ32-F1
#
_entry.id   AF-A0A2V7BQ32-F1
#
_cell.length_a   1.000
_cell.length_b   1.000
_cell.length_c   1.000
_cell.angle_alpha   90.00
_cell.angle_beta   90.00
_cell.angle_gamma   90.00
#
_symmetry.space_group_name_H-M   'P 1'
#
loop_
_entity.id
_entity.type
_entity.pdbx_description
1 polymer ?
#
loop_
_entity_poly.entity_id
_entity_poly.type
_entity_poly.pdbx_seq_one_letter_code
_entity_poly.pdbx_strand_id
1 'polypeptide(L)'
;MVIRSNAMSSFKPFVKVGVVYAKPMRRSFQVKSLEGAMRGRPGDYLCVGPAGERWVVRREIFEATYQPAQITRPSMLSEWPPVRNSSPKTLRR
;
A
#
# COMPACT_ATOMS: atom_id res chain seq x y z
N MET A 1 33.24 -12.77 -7.46
CA MET A 1 32.42 -13.98 -7.20
C MET A 1 31.27 -13.97 -8.21
N VAL A 2 31.38 -14.76 -9.28
CA VAL A 2 30.40 -14.80 -10.37
C VAL A 2 29.50 -16.00 -10.12
N ILE A 3 28.23 -15.76 -9.77
CA ILE A 3 27.27 -16.85 -9.55
C ILE A 3 26.90 -17.40 -10.93
N ARG A 4 27.52 -18.53 -11.31
CA ARG A 4 27.15 -19.30 -12.50
C ARG A 4 25.77 -19.91 -12.29
N SER A 5 24.83 -19.42 -13.09
CA SER A 5 23.71 -20.13 -13.74
C SER A 5 23.36 -21.53 -13.19
N ASN A 6 22.45 -21.61 -12.21
CA ASN A 6 21.27 -22.52 -12.19
C ASN A 6 20.41 -22.37 -10.90
N ALA A 7 20.33 -21.17 -10.31
CA ALA A 7 19.73 -21.01 -8.98
C ALA A 7 18.19 -21.10 -8.94
N MET A 8 17.49 -21.05 -10.09
CA MET A 8 16.02 -21.10 -10.13
C MET A 8 15.42 -22.49 -9.86
N SER A 9 16.20 -23.57 -9.97
CA SER A 9 15.71 -24.95 -9.78
C SER A 9 15.24 -25.26 -8.34
N SER A 10 15.60 -24.41 -7.37
CA SER A 10 15.22 -24.58 -5.95
C SER A 10 14.10 -23.64 -5.49
N PHE A 11 13.64 -22.73 -6.34
CA PHE A 11 12.55 -21.81 -6.00
C PHE A 11 11.19 -22.47 -6.27
N LYS A 12 10.28 -22.37 -5.30
CA LYS A 12 8.88 -22.81 -5.44
C LYS A 12 7.97 -21.59 -5.64
N PRO A 13 6.95 -21.66 -6.50
CA PRO A 13 6.00 -20.56 -6.65
C PRO A 13 5.08 -20.45 -5.43
N PHE A 14 4.80 -19.21 -5.01
CA PHE A 14 3.84 -18.88 -3.96
C PHE A 14 3.02 -17.64 -4.35
N VAL A 15 1.77 -17.57 -3.90
CA VAL A 15 0.93 -16.38 -4.06
C VAL A 15 0.86 -15.62 -2.74
N LYS A 16 1.14 -14.32 -2.78
CA LYS A 16 0.92 -13.41 -1.65
C LYS A 16 -0.33 -12.57 -1.93
N VAL A 17 -1.37 -12.76 -1.11
CA VAL A 17 -2.59 -11.95 -1.15
C VAL A 17 -2.47 -10.86 -0.09
N GLY A 18 -2.75 -9.62 -0.48
CA GLY A 18 -2.71 -8.44 0.39
C GLY A 18 -3.99 -7.63 0.27
N VAL A 19 -4.35 -6.95 1.35
CA VAL A 19 -5.52 -6.06 1.41
C VAL A 19 -5.04 -4.63 1.29
N VAL A 20 -5.73 -3.87 0.45
CA VAL A 20 -5.56 -2.42 0.38
C VAL A 20 -6.89 -1.75 0.69
N TYR A 21 -6.82 -0.58 1.30
CA TYR A 21 -7.99 0.29 1.45
C TYR A 21 -7.95 1.35 0.38
N ALA A 22 -9.08 1.57 -0.29
CA ALA A 22 -9.13 2.55 -1.36
C ALA A 22 -10.40 3.38 -1.27
N LYS A 23 -10.29 4.65 -1.69
CA LYS A 23 -11.42 5.58 -1.78
C LYS A 23 -11.34 6.36 -3.09
N PRO A 24 -12.41 6.40 -3.90
CA PRO A 24 -12.48 7.29 -5.05
C PRO A 24 -12.58 8.74 -4.56
N MET A 25 -11.76 9.62 -5.13
CA MET A 25 -11.68 11.02 -4.71
C MET A 25 -12.55 11.89 -5.61
N ARG A 26 -13.34 12.79 -5.02
CA ARG A 26 -14.25 13.67 -5.77
C ARG A 26 -13.61 14.94 -6.34
N ARG A 27 -12.39 15.25 -5.90
CA ARG A 27 -11.61 16.44 -6.29
C ARG A 27 -10.19 16.02 -6.61
N SER A 28 -9.47 16.85 -7.36
CA SER A 28 -8.04 16.67 -7.53
C SER A 28 -7.33 16.67 -6.18
N PHE A 29 -6.33 15.81 -6.02
CA PHE A 29 -5.63 15.63 -4.76
C PHE A 29 -4.15 15.30 -4.99
N GLN A 30 -3.35 15.46 -3.94
CA GLN A 30 -1.93 15.11 -3.96
C GLN A 30 -1.60 14.27 -2.73
N VAL A 31 -0.74 13.26 -2.90
CA VAL A 31 -0.22 12.44 -1.80
C VAL A 31 1.30 12.36 -1.84
N LYS A 32 1.89 12.22 -0.65
CA LYS A 32 3.29 11.83 -0.51
C LYS A 32 3.36 10.30 -0.52
N SER A 33 3.79 9.75 -1.65
CA SER A 33 4.11 8.32 -1.80
C SER A 33 5.55 8.04 -1.39
N LEU A 34 5.97 6.77 -1.44
CA LEU A 34 7.35 6.39 -1.15
C LEU A 34 8.31 6.86 -2.26
N GLU A 35 7.80 6.98 -3.48
CA GLU A 35 8.52 7.36 -4.69
C GLU A 35 8.48 8.88 -4.94
N GLY A 36 7.75 9.64 -4.13
CA GLY A 36 7.62 11.09 -4.23
C GLY A 36 6.17 11.58 -4.24
N ALA A 37 5.97 12.84 -4.64
CA ALA A 37 4.63 13.42 -4.68
C ALA A 37 3.84 12.91 -5.91
N MET A 38 2.65 12.36 -5.69
CA MET A 38 1.72 11.92 -6.75
C MET A 38 0.47 12.78 -6.76
N ARG A 39 -0.03 13.12 -7.94
CA ARG A 39 -1.29 13.87 -8.13
C ARG A 39 -2.35 13.00 -8.77
N GLY A 40 -3.56 13.03 -8.21
CA GLY A 40 -4.75 12.36 -8.74
C GLY A 40 -5.80 13.36 -9.20
N ARG A 41 -6.61 12.94 -10.16
CA ARG A 41 -7.76 13.68 -10.69
C ARG A 41 -9.05 13.27 -9.96
N PRO A 42 -10.14 14.05 -10.07
CA PRO A 42 -11.46 13.56 -9.66
C PRO A 42 -11.77 12.21 -10.33
N GLY A 43 -12.21 11.24 -9.54
CA GLY A 43 -12.49 9.87 -9.97
C GLY A 43 -11.34 8.89 -9.70
N ASP A 44 -10.09 9.36 -9.57
CA ASP A 44 -8.97 8.49 -9.21
C ASP A 44 -9.08 8.01 -7.76
N TYR A 45 -8.45 6.86 -7.50
CA TYR A 45 -8.46 6.23 -6.19
C TYR A 45 -7.24 6.64 -5.38
N LEU A 46 -7.48 7.08 -4.15
CA LEU A 46 -6.48 7.11 -3.09
C LEU A 46 -6.40 5.72 -2.45
N CYS A 47 -5.26 5.07 -2.56
CA CYS A 47 -5.00 3.76 -1.96
C CYS A 47 -4.11 3.90 -0.72
N VAL A 48 -4.35 3.03 0.26
CA VAL A 48 -3.58 2.89 1.49
C VAL A 48 -3.26 1.42 1.72
N GLY A 49 -1.98 1.13 1.86
CA GLY A 49 -1.48 -0.23 2.11
C GLY A 49 -1.35 -0.55 3.60
N PRO A 50 -0.93 -1.78 3.93
CA PRO A 50 -0.88 -2.28 5.31
C PRO A 50 0.07 -1.51 6.23
N ALA A 51 1.09 -0.83 5.70
CA ALA A 51 2.01 -0.02 6.49
C ALA A 51 1.66 1.48 6.50
N GLY A 52 0.49 1.85 5.97
CA GLY A 52 0.02 3.24 5.87
C GLY A 52 0.65 4.01 4.70
N GLU A 53 1.38 3.33 3.82
CA GLU A 53 1.88 3.88 2.57
C GLU A 53 0.71 4.23 1.64
N ARG A 54 0.87 5.32 0.89
CA ARG A 54 -0.19 5.94 0.10
C ARG A 54 0.23 6.13 -1.35
N TRP A 55 -0.67 5.84 -2.27
CA TRP A 55 -0.44 6.04 -3.70
C TRP A 55 -1.75 6.36 -4.42
N VAL A 56 -1.62 6.87 -5.65
CA VAL A 56 -2.75 7.17 -6.55
C VAL A 56 -2.86 6.06 -7.58
N VAL A 57 -4.07 5.57 -7.81
CA VAL A 57 -4.38 4.67 -8.92
C VAL A 57 -5.47 5.30 -9.77
N ARG A 58 -5.29 5.33 -11.09
CA ARG A 58 -6.33 5.81 -12.01
C ARG A 58 -7.56 4.93 -11.92
N ARG A 59 -8.74 5.52 -12.07
CA ARG A 59 -10.03 4.80 -11.99
C ARG A 59 -10.05 3.50 -12.79
N GLU A 60 -9.77 3.59 -14.09
CA GLU A 60 -9.83 2.47 -15.03
C GLU A 60 -8.87 1.33 -14.63
N ILE A 61 -7.66 1.68 -14.15
CA ILE A 61 -6.67 0.70 -13.68
C ILE A 61 -7.16 0.04 -12.40
N PHE A 62 -7.71 0.83 -11.47
CA PHE A 62 -8.20 0.32 -10.18
C PHE A 62 -9.33 -0.69 -10.41
N GLU A 63 -10.33 -0.32 -11.19
CA GLU A 63 -11.50 -1.17 -11.48
C GLU A 63 -11.12 -2.44 -12.26
N ALA A 64 -10.05 -2.41 -13.08
CA ALA A 64 -9.59 -3.58 -13.82
C ALA A 64 -8.69 -4.54 -13.01
N THR A 65 -8.03 -4.06 -11.94
CA THR A 65 -6.96 -4.83 -11.25
C THR A 65 -7.26 -5.15 -9.80
N TYR A 66 -8.18 -4.44 -9.14
CA TYR A 66 -8.55 -4.67 -7.75
C TYR A 66 -9.93 -5.31 -7.65
N GLN A 67 -10.07 -6.25 -6.71
CA GLN A 67 -11.33 -6.92 -6.40
C GLN A 67 -11.78 -6.57 -4.98
N PRO A 68 -13.11 -6.47 -4.72
CA PRO A 68 -13.62 -6.28 -3.37
C PRO A 68 -13.16 -7.41 -2.44
N ALA A 69 -12.45 -7.05 -1.37
CA ALA A 69 -12.08 -8.02 -0.34
C ALA A 69 -13.29 -8.30 0.56
N GLN A 70 -13.63 -9.57 0.75
CA GLN A 70 -14.69 -10.02 1.66
C GLN A 70 -14.20 -10.06 3.11
N ILE A 71 -13.72 -8.92 3.60
CA ILE A 71 -13.14 -8.80 4.93
C ILE A 71 -14.03 -7.86 5.72
N THR A 72 -14.65 -8.39 6.77
CA THR A 72 -15.36 -7.58 7.74
C THR A 72 -14.35 -6.62 8.35
N ARG A 73 -14.53 -5.31 8.17
CA ARG A 73 -13.76 -4.30 8.89
C ARG A 73 -13.76 -4.71 10.37
N PRO A 74 -12.60 -4.95 11.00
CA PRO A 74 -12.56 -5.07 12.45
C PRO A 74 -13.22 -3.80 13.00
N SER A 75 -14.11 -3.92 14.00
CA SER A 75 -14.81 -2.75 14.59
C SER A 75 -13.85 -1.72 15.23
N MET A 76 -12.54 -2.00 15.24
CA MET A 76 -11.45 -1.15 15.72
C MET A 76 -10.98 -0.10 14.70
N LEU A 77 -11.89 0.61 14.02
CA LEU A 77 -11.52 1.75 13.17
C LEU A 77 -11.32 3.04 13.98
N SER A 78 -10.66 2.98 15.14
CA SER A 78 -10.13 4.16 15.84
C SER A 78 -8.61 4.30 15.70
N GLU A 79 -7.88 3.25 15.31
CA GLU A 79 -6.40 3.23 15.40
C GLU A 79 -5.68 2.69 14.14
N TRP A 80 -6.37 2.50 13.02
CA TRP A 80 -5.74 2.15 11.74
C TRP A 80 -5.52 3.39 10.85
N PRO A 81 -4.35 3.58 10.20
CA PRO A 81 -3.19 2.67 10.07
C PRO A 81 -2.44 2.51 11.40
N PRO A 82 -1.68 1.41 11.61
CA PRO A 82 -0.88 1.26 12.82
C PRO A 82 -0.01 2.50 12.91
N VAL A 83 -0.31 3.35 13.90
CA VAL A 83 0.50 4.52 14.19
C VAL A 83 1.91 3.96 14.33
N ARG A 84 2.81 4.38 13.45
CA ARG A 84 4.22 4.07 13.62
C ARG A 84 4.55 4.68 14.98
N ASN A 85 4.66 3.86 16.03
CA ASN A 85 5.25 4.29 17.27
C ASN A 85 6.66 4.72 16.90
N SER A 86 6.83 6.02 16.66
CA SER A 86 8.07 6.71 16.85
C SER A 86 8.32 6.70 18.36
N SER A 87 8.57 5.51 18.93
CA SER A 87 9.07 5.43 20.29
C SER A 87 10.39 6.21 20.30
N PRO A 88 10.55 7.18 21.20
CA PRO A 88 11.79 7.93 21.31
C PRO A 88 12.87 6.95 21.76
N LYS A 89 13.87 6.68 20.91
CA LYS A 89 15.16 6.22 21.42
C LYS A 89 15.87 7.44 21.99
N THR A 90 15.50 7.78 23.22
CA THR A 90 16.33 8.57 24.13
C THR A 90 17.64 7.84 24.33
N LEU A 91 18.78 8.52 24.10
CA LEU A 91 19.89 8.41 25.04
C LEU A 91 20.64 9.74 25.10
N ARG A 92 20.61 10.29 26.31
CA ARG A 92 21.40 11.41 26.79
C ARG A 92 22.89 11.19 26.51
N ARG A 93 23.57 12.22 26.01
CA ARG A 93 24.59 12.97 26.75
C ARG A 93 24.78 14.32 26.09
#